data_AF-A0A7W3YNB0-F1
#
_entry.id   AF-A0A7W3YNB0-F1
#
_cell.length_a   1.000
_cell.length_b   1.000
_cell.length_c   1.000
_cell.angle_alpha   90.00
_cell.angle_beta   90.00
_cell.angle_gamma   90.00
#
_symmetry.space_group_name_H-M   'P 1'
#
loop_
_entity.id
_entity.type
_entity.pdbx_description
1 polymer ?
#
loop_
_entity_poly.entity_id
_entity_poly.type
_entity_poly.pdbx_seq_one_letter_code
_entity_poly.pdbx_strand_id
1 'polypeptide(L)'
;MNLVAILMIFIGLNIDTFIALLFILRNYNYRLPIIAFGMSTIVLWILGVILGKSLALLFPNWITGFMGIILIFLAIFGQNDDNKSVNTNFMSLFLFCLSLGGDNLAVYIPWVVNLTWLEIVYIGIIFVACSVVLILLGKGIISVSPIAKLLEKYGNYGSKVVYVLAGLYIIWSSHLINHLWALFN
;
A
#
# COMPACT_ATOMS: atom_id res chain seq x y z
N MET A 1 -1.55 12.71 -15.13
CA MET A 1 -2.43 11.73 -14.44
C MET A 1 -3.51 12.42 -13.59
N ASN A 2 -4.69 11.82 -13.38
CA ASN A 2 -5.79 12.42 -12.59
C ASN A 2 -5.57 12.23 -11.08
N LEU A 3 -5.71 13.30 -10.30
CA LEU A 3 -5.61 13.31 -8.83
C LEU A 3 -6.51 12.26 -8.18
N VAL A 4 -7.75 12.10 -8.68
CA VAL A 4 -8.72 11.14 -8.12
C VAL A 4 -8.18 9.71 -8.15
N ALA A 5 -7.48 9.32 -9.22
CA ALA A 5 -6.90 8.00 -9.34
C ALA A 5 -5.77 7.78 -8.31
N ILE A 6 -4.91 8.79 -8.11
CA ILE A 6 -3.83 8.75 -7.13
C ILE A 6 -4.39 8.56 -5.72
N LEU A 7 -5.46 9.30 -5.39
CA LEU A 7 -6.13 9.21 -4.10
C LEU A 7 -6.79 7.83 -3.90
N MET A 8 -7.47 7.30 -4.92
CA MET A 8 -8.07 5.96 -4.83
C MET A 8 -7.02 4.87 -4.63
N ILE A 9 -5.89 4.95 -5.34
CA ILE A 9 -4.77 4.02 -5.16
C ILE A 9 -4.23 4.12 -3.73
N PHE A 10 -3.95 5.33 -3.26
CA PHE A 10 -3.43 5.54 -1.91
C PHE A 10 -4.38 5.01 -0.84
N ILE A 11 -5.67 5.36 -0.93
CA ILE A 11 -6.68 4.92 0.05
C ILE A 11 -6.82 3.42 0.01
N GLY A 12 -6.99 2.82 -1.17
CA GLY A 12 -7.21 1.38 -1.32
C GLY A 12 -6.05 0.56 -0.77
N LEU A 13 -4.82 1.00 -1.02
CA LEU A 13 -3.60 0.33 -0.57
C LEU A 13 -3.33 0.47 0.93
N ASN A 14 -3.90 1.48 1.61
CA ASN A 14 -3.59 1.74 3.01
C ASN A 14 -4.78 1.48 3.95
N ILE A 15 -5.82 0.76 3.50
CA ILE A 15 -7.01 0.45 4.33
C ILE A 15 -6.63 -0.37 5.56
N ASP A 16 -5.85 -1.43 5.37
CA ASP A 16 -5.38 -2.32 6.43
C ASP A 16 -4.38 -1.62 7.36
N THR A 17 -3.42 -0.88 6.79
CA THR A 17 -2.45 -0.07 7.51
C THR A 17 -3.16 0.98 8.36
N PHE A 18 -4.23 1.57 7.84
CA PHE A 18 -5.05 2.52 8.59
C PHE A 18 -5.67 1.89 9.85
N ILE A 19 -6.20 0.67 9.75
CA ILE A 19 -6.76 -0.06 10.90
C ILE A 19 -5.66 -0.34 11.93
N ALA A 20 -4.51 -0.85 11.50
CA ALA A 20 -3.37 -1.10 12.38
C ALA A 20 -2.93 0.19 13.11
N LEU A 21 -2.99 1.33 12.43
CA LEU A 21 -2.70 2.62 13.01
C LEU A 21 -3.71 3.09 14.05
N LEU A 22 -4.99 2.75 13.91
CA LEU A 22 -6.01 3.08 14.92
C LEU A 22 -5.66 2.47 16.28
N PHE A 23 -5.10 1.26 16.31
CA PHE A 23 -4.61 0.63 17.53
C PHE A 23 -3.44 1.39 18.18
N ILE A 24 -2.50 1.87 17.37
CA ILE A 24 -1.36 2.68 17.85
C ILE A 24 -1.86 4.02 18.40
N LEU A 25 -2.69 4.72 17.64
CA LEU A 25 -3.19 6.05 17.98
C LEU A 25 -4.08 6.07 19.23
N ARG A 26 -4.67 4.92 19.60
CA ARG A 26 -5.44 4.77 20.85
C ARG A 26 -4.58 4.92 22.09
N ASN A 27 -3.32 4.48 22.02
CA ASN A 27 -2.42 4.38 23.16
C ASN A 27 -1.30 5.43 23.12
N TYR A 28 -1.10 6.12 21.99
CA TYR A 28 0.06 6.99 21.76
C TYR A 28 -0.26 8.32 21.09
N ASN A 29 0.63 9.30 21.28
CA ASN A 29 0.54 10.62 20.65
C ASN A 29 0.72 10.54 19.13
N TYR A 30 -0.22 11.12 18.39
CA TYR A 30 -0.29 11.11 16.93
C TYR A 30 0.93 11.69 16.19
N ARG A 31 1.77 12.50 16.84
CA ARG A 31 2.95 13.13 16.21
C ARG A 31 4.00 12.11 15.75
N LEU A 32 4.28 11.10 16.57
CA LEU A 32 5.25 10.05 16.22
C LEU A 32 4.76 9.16 15.07
N PRO A 33 3.50 8.67 15.08
CA PRO A 33 2.89 8.00 13.93
C PRO A 33 2.91 8.82 12.63
N ILE A 34 2.71 10.15 12.68
CA ILE A 34 2.85 11.01 11.47
C ILE A 34 4.23 10.86 10.85
N ILE A 35 5.28 11.00 11.65
CA ILE A 35 6.66 10.96 11.13
C ILE A 35 7.01 9.54 10.68
N ALA A 36 6.69 8.54 11.48
CA ALA A 36 6.98 7.14 11.18
C ALA A 36 6.27 6.66 9.90
N PHE A 37 4.95 6.90 9.80
CA PHE A 37 4.17 6.47 8.65
C PHE A 37 4.56 7.25 7.38
N GLY A 38 4.74 8.58 7.48
CA GLY A 38 5.18 9.39 6.36
C GLY A 38 6.56 8.97 5.82
N MET A 39 7.53 8.73 6.71
CA MET A 39 8.85 8.22 6.32
C MET A 39 8.75 6.83 5.69
N SER A 40 7.96 5.91 6.26
CA SER A 40 7.78 4.57 5.69
C SER A 40 7.16 4.63 4.30
N THR A 41 6.19 5.52 4.09
CA THR A 41 5.51 5.73 2.81
C THR A 41 6.49 6.21 1.74
N ILE A 42 7.35 7.18 2.07
CA ILE A 42 8.40 7.67 1.16
C ILE A 42 9.38 6.55 0.82
N VAL A 43 9.84 5.80 1.83
CA VAL A 43 10.81 4.72 1.62
C VAL A 43 10.22 3.63 0.73
N LEU A 44 8.99 3.18 1.00
CA LEU A 44 8.29 2.19 0.18
C LEU A 44 8.04 2.70 -1.24
N TRP A 45 7.66 3.97 -1.40
CA TRP A 45 7.50 4.58 -2.71
C TRP A 45 8.82 4.59 -3.50
N ILE A 46 9.91 5.06 -2.89
CA ILE A 46 11.24 5.07 -3.52
C ILE A 46 11.70 3.65 -3.88
N LEU A 47 11.51 2.68 -2.98
CA LEU A 47 11.83 1.28 -3.25
C LEU A 47 11.02 0.75 -4.44
N GLY A 48 9.72 1.03 -4.48
CA GLY A 48 8.86 0.67 -5.61
C GLY A 48 9.33 1.30 -6.93
N VAL A 49 9.74 2.58 -6.90
CA VAL A 49 10.30 3.28 -8.07
C VAL A 49 11.59 2.62 -8.55
N ILE A 50 12.54 2.37 -7.64
CA ILE A 50 13.82 1.75 -7.97
C ILE A 50 13.57 0.36 -8.54
N LEU A 51 12.80 -0.49 -7.86
CA LEU A 51 12.50 -1.84 -8.31
C LEU A 51 11.76 -1.84 -9.64
N GLY A 52 10.70 -1.06 -9.79
CA GLY A 52 9.90 -1.04 -11.03
C GLY A 52 10.67 -0.49 -12.24
N LYS A 53 11.40 0.63 -12.09
CA LYS A 53 12.23 1.16 -13.18
C LYS A 53 13.38 0.20 -13.53
N SER A 54 14.00 -0.44 -12.54
CA SER A 54 15.05 -1.43 -12.79
C SER A 54 14.51 -2.67 -13.50
N LEU A 55 13.33 -3.15 -13.09
CA LEU A 55 12.69 -4.30 -13.72
C LEU A 55 12.34 -4.02 -15.18
N ALA A 56 11.82 -2.82 -15.48
CA ALA A 56 11.51 -2.41 -16.85
C ALA A 56 12.73 -2.27 -17.77
N LEU A 57 13.92 -2.03 -17.20
CA LEU A 57 15.17 -1.97 -17.97
C LEU A 57 15.74 -3.37 -18.24
N LEU A 58 15.53 -4.32 -17.33
CA LEU A 58 16.11 -5.66 -17.39
C LEU A 58 15.19 -6.69 -18.04
N PHE A 59 13.87 -6.47 -17.98
CA PHE A 59 12.88 -7.47 -18.33
C PHE A 59 11.77 -6.92 -19.22
N PRO A 60 11.09 -7.80 -19.99
CA PRO A 60 9.90 -7.43 -20.73
C PRO A 60 8.75 -6.97 -19.81
N ASN A 61 7.90 -6.09 -20.35
CA ASN A 61 6.80 -5.45 -19.61
C ASN A 61 5.83 -6.45 -18.94
N TRP A 62 5.62 -7.64 -19.51
CA TRP A 62 4.67 -8.62 -19.01
C TRP A 62 5.06 -9.22 -17.65
N ILE A 63 6.35 -9.19 -17.29
CA ILE A 63 6.86 -9.73 -16.00
C ILE A 63 6.26 -8.99 -14.80
N THR A 64 5.96 -7.70 -14.96
CA THR A 64 5.28 -6.91 -13.91
C THR A 64 3.89 -7.47 -13.56
N GLY A 65 3.29 -8.26 -14.44
CA GLY A 65 2.03 -8.96 -14.21
C GLY A 65 2.07 -9.96 -13.06
N PHE A 66 3.22 -10.56 -12.78
CA PHE A 66 3.39 -11.49 -11.65
C PHE A 66 3.11 -10.81 -10.32
N MET A 67 3.30 -9.49 -10.25
CA MET A 67 2.99 -8.71 -9.07
C MET A 67 1.49 -8.74 -8.73
N GLY A 68 0.63 -8.89 -9.74
CA GLY A 68 -0.80 -9.11 -9.52
C GLY A 68 -1.13 -10.47 -8.93
N ILE A 69 -0.35 -11.51 -9.27
CA ILE A 69 -0.48 -12.85 -8.64
C ILE A 69 -0.06 -12.76 -7.17
N ILE A 70 1.01 -12.03 -6.86
CA ILE A 70 1.46 -11.78 -5.48
C ILE A 70 0.35 -11.10 -4.67
N LEU A 71 -0.32 -10.08 -5.22
CA LEU A 71 -1.45 -9.42 -4.54
C LEU A 71 -2.62 -10.37 -4.25
N ILE A 72 -3.00 -11.20 -5.22
CA ILE A 72 -4.07 -12.18 -5.02
C ILE A 72 -3.66 -13.21 -3.97
N PHE A 73 -2.39 -13.65 -3.99
CA PHE A 73 -1.86 -14.56 -2.98
C PHE A 73 -1.93 -13.94 -1.58
N LEU A 74 -1.54 -12.66 -1.43
CA LEU A 74 -1.66 -11.92 -0.18
C LEU A 74 -3.12 -11.75 0.26
N ALA A 75 -4.07 -11.57 -0.66
CA ALA A 75 -5.48 -11.49 -0.32
C ALA A 75 -6.04 -12.80 0.29
N ILE A 76 -5.57 -13.95 -0.20
CA ILE A 76 -6.05 -15.27 0.23
C ILE A 76 -5.32 -15.74 1.49
N PHE A 77 -3.99 -15.62 1.51
CA PHE A 77 -3.11 -16.20 2.53
C PHE A 77 -2.53 -15.17 3.51
N GLY A 78 -2.75 -13.88 3.28
CA GLY A 78 -2.32 -12.82 4.19
C GLY A 78 -2.94 -13.04 5.57
N GLN A 79 -2.06 -13.24 6.57
CA GLN A 79 -2.46 -13.28 7.96
C GLN A 79 -2.89 -11.89 8.40
N ASN A 80 -3.88 -11.84 9.29
CA ASN A 80 -4.21 -10.61 9.98
C ASN A 80 -3.05 -10.34 10.94
N ASP A 81 -2.43 -9.17 10.86
CA ASP A 81 -1.43 -8.77 11.85
C ASP A 81 -2.12 -8.63 13.21
N ASP A 82 -2.16 -9.76 13.94
CA ASP A 82 -2.69 -9.84 15.28
C ASP A 82 -1.79 -9.01 16.21
N ASN A 83 -2.33 -7.88 16.67
CA ASN A 83 -1.92 -7.08 17.83
C ASN A 83 -0.46 -7.30 18.30
N LYS A 84 0.51 -6.88 17.49
CA LYS A 84 1.90 -6.80 17.95
C LYS A 84 2.01 -5.66 18.96
N SER A 85 2.57 -5.94 20.13
CA SER A 85 2.95 -4.91 21.10
C SER A 85 4.07 -4.05 20.50
N VAL A 86 3.69 -2.93 19.88
CA VAL A 86 4.66 -2.01 19.27
C VAL A 86 5.26 -1.13 20.37
N ASN A 87 6.60 -1.13 20.46
CA ASN A 87 7.32 -0.24 21.37
C ASN A 87 7.17 1.22 20.90
N THR A 88 7.19 2.17 21.84
CA THR A 88 6.95 3.60 21.60
C THR A 88 8.11 4.34 20.95
N ASN A 89 9.22 3.66 20.69
CA ASN A 89 10.35 4.27 20.01
C ASN A 89 10.04 4.48 18.52
N PHE A 90 10.49 5.62 17.98
CA PHE A 90 10.35 5.98 16.57
C PHE A 90 10.76 4.82 15.63
N MET A 91 11.90 4.18 15.91
CA MET A 91 12.40 3.10 15.07
C MET A 91 11.46 1.89 15.02
N SER A 92 10.84 1.54 16.15
CA SER A 92 9.86 0.44 16.21
C SER A 92 8.61 0.78 15.41
N LEU A 93 8.10 2.00 15.54
CA LEU A 93 6.94 2.47 14.77
C LEU A 93 7.24 2.55 13.27
N PHE A 94 8.43 3.01 12.91
CA PHE A 94 8.87 3.11 11.52
C PHE A 94 9.00 1.71 10.88
N LEU A 95 9.64 0.75 11.55
CA LEU A 95 9.72 -0.63 11.06
C LEU A 95 8.35 -1.30 10.98
N PHE A 96 7.48 -1.03 11.95
CA PHE A 96 6.12 -1.54 11.93
C PHE A 96 5.34 -1.01 10.71
N CYS A 97 5.40 0.29 10.44
CA CYS A 97 4.75 0.87 9.26
C CYS A 97 5.36 0.36 7.94
N LEU A 98 6.69 0.13 7.90
CA LEU A 98 7.37 -0.49 6.76
C LEU A 98 6.88 -1.91 6.51
N SER A 99 6.70 -2.70 7.57
CA SER A 99 6.20 -4.07 7.50
C SER A 99 4.76 -4.11 6.99
N LEU A 100 3.92 -3.17 7.44
CA LEU A 100 2.52 -3.08 7.04
C LEU A 100 2.38 -2.69 5.56
N GLY A 101 3.12 -1.66 5.11
CA GLY A 101 2.99 -1.18 3.73
C GLY A 101 3.83 -1.94 2.70
N GLY A 102 4.43 -3.08 3.05
CA GLY A 102 5.32 -3.82 2.15
C GLY A 102 4.60 -4.40 0.93
N ASP A 103 3.34 -4.78 1.10
CA ASP A 103 2.43 -5.23 0.04
C ASP A 103 2.12 -4.14 -1.00
N ASN A 104 2.17 -2.86 -0.62
CA ASN A 104 1.98 -1.74 -1.56
C ASN A 104 3.00 -1.73 -2.69
N LEU A 105 4.19 -2.31 -2.47
CA LEU A 105 5.18 -2.53 -3.53
C LEU A 105 4.58 -3.33 -4.69
N ALA A 106 3.63 -4.20 -4.41
CA ALA A 106 2.99 -5.01 -5.42
C ALA A 106 2.12 -4.23 -6.41
N VAL A 107 1.69 -3.03 -6.02
CA VAL A 107 1.04 -2.08 -6.94
C VAL A 107 2.04 -1.04 -7.45
N TYR A 108 2.99 -0.57 -6.64
CA TYR A 108 3.94 0.47 -7.04
C TYR A 108 4.86 0.04 -8.18
N ILE A 109 5.40 -1.19 -8.12
CA ILE A 109 6.33 -1.73 -9.10
C ILE A 109 5.73 -1.75 -10.52
N PRO A 110 4.56 -2.38 -10.79
CA PRO A 110 3.97 -2.35 -12.13
C PRO A 110 3.50 -0.94 -12.53
N TRP A 111 3.05 -0.14 -11.58
CA TRP A 111 2.50 1.19 -11.88
C TRP A 111 3.59 2.16 -12.36
N VAL A 112 4.75 2.17 -11.71
CA VAL A 112 5.82 3.14 -11.99
C VAL A 112 6.48 2.96 -13.34
N VAL A 113 6.40 1.77 -13.95
CA VAL A 113 6.96 1.48 -15.26
C VAL A 113 6.48 2.49 -16.30
N ASN A 114 5.18 2.80 -16.28
CA ASN A 114 4.52 3.64 -17.28
C ASN A 114 4.51 5.15 -16.91
N LEU A 115 5.13 5.54 -15.79
CA LEU A 115 5.12 6.93 -15.32
C LEU A 115 6.37 7.70 -15.73
N THR A 116 6.22 8.99 -15.99
CA THR A 116 7.34 9.91 -16.17
C THR A 116 7.98 10.27 -14.82
N TRP A 117 9.24 10.73 -14.82
CA TRP A 117 9.92 11.15 -13.59
C TRP A 117 9.20 12.29 -12.86
N LEU A 118 8.60 13.21 -13.61
CA LEU A 118 7.79 14.31 -13.04
C LEU A 118 6.54 13.77 -12.33
N GLU A 119 5.84 12.81 -12.93
CA GLU A 119 4.68 12.17 -12.32
C GLU A 119 5.08 11.40 -11.05
N ILE A 120 6.23 10.73 -11.05
CA ILE A 120 6.74 10.00 -9.89
C ILE A 120 6.95 10.92 -8.69
N VAL A 121 7.58 12.07 -8.91
CA VAL A 121 7.78 13.09 -7.85
C VAL A 121 6.44 13.65 -7.39
N TYR A 122 5.54 13.97 -8.32
CA TYR A 122 4.20 14.48 -8.02
C TYR A 122 3.38 13.52 -7.14
N ILE A 123 3.37 12.23 -7.47
CA ILE A 123 2.69 11.19 -6.68
C ILE A 123 3.34 11.06 -5.30
N GLY A 124 4.67 11.06 -5.22
CA GLY A 124 5.38 10.99 -3.95
C GLY A 124 4.99 12.12 -3.00
N ILE A 125 4.88 13.35 -3.50
CA ILE A 125 4.41 14.50 -2.71
C ILE A 125 2.97 14.28 -2.21
N ILE A 126 2.08 13.79 -3.09
CA ILE A 126 0.70 13.49 -2.71
C ILE A 126 0.65 12.40 -1.64
N PHE A 127 1.43 11.33 -1.77
CA PHE A 127 1.45 10.24 -0.79
C PHE A 127 1.87 10.72 0.59
N VAL A 128 2.85 11.62 0.68
CA VAL A 128 3.23 12.24 1.96
C VAL A 128 2.12 13.12 2.52
N ALA A 129 1.46 13.92 1.68
CA ALA A 129 0.34 14.73 2.12
C ALA A 129 -0.82 13.84 2.62
N CYS A 130 -1.16 12.79 1.87
CA CYS A 130 -2.18 11.83 2.24
C CYS A 130 -1.81 11.04 3.49
N SER A 131 -0.53 10.71 3.71
CA SER A 131 -0.10 10.01 4.92
C SER A 131 -0.36 10.85 6.17
N VAL A 132 -0.08 12.15 6.11
CA VAL A 132 -0.38 13.08 7.22
C VAL A 132 -1.89 13.15 7.46
N VAL A 133 -2.68 13.33 6.39
CA VAL A 133 -4.15 13.40 6.48
C VAL A 133 -4.73 12.12 7.09
N LEU A 134 -4.22 10.96 6.69
CA LEU A 134 -4.67 9.65 7.17
C LEU A 134 -4.49 9.51 8.69
N ILE A 135 -3.37 9.98 9.26
CA ILE A 135 -3.20 10.00 10.73
C ILE A 135 -4.22 10.92 11.41
N LEU A 136 -4.43 12.11 10.86
CA LEU A 136 -5.33 13.09 11.45
C LEU A 136 -6.78 12.59 11.43
N LEU A 137 -7.19 11.91 10.35
CA LEU A 137 -8.47 11.22 10.28
C LEU A 137 -8.56 10.09 11.30
N GLY A 138 -7.50 9.29 11.44
CA GLY A 138 -7.44 8.22 12.45
C GLY A 138 -7.63 8.75 13.87
N LYS A 139 -6.98 9.86 14.21
CA LYS A 139 -7.17 10.56 15.49
C LYS A 139 -8.64 10.96 15.71
N GLY A 140 -9.30 11.48 14.67
CA GLY A 140 -10.72 11.84 14.71
C GLY A 140 -11.65 10.64 14.82
N ILE A 141 -11.31 9.49 14.24
CA ILE A 141 -12.13 8.27 14.28
C ILE A 141 -12.07 7.59 15.66
N ILE A 142 -10.94 7.65 16.35
CA ILE A 142 -10.76 7.01 17.67
C ILE A 142 -11.64 7.66 18.74
N SER A 143 -11.97 8.94 18.61
CA SER A 143 -12.93 9.59 19.52
C SER A 143 -14.36 9.07 19.32
N VAL A 144 -14.65 8.39 18.21
CA VAL A 144 -15.97 7.83 17.89
C VAL A 144 -15.92 6.30 17.95
N SER A 145 -16.07 5.76 19.16
CA SER A 145 -15.93 4.31 19.46
C SER A 145 -16.69 3.35 18.51
N PRO A 146 -17.94 3.63 18.06
CA PRO A 146 -18.64 2.75 17.13
C PRO A 146 -17.94 2.61 15.77
N ILE A 147 -17.37 3.70 15.25
CA ILE A 147 -16.70 3.72 13.94
C ILE A 147 -15.41 2.93 14.00
N ALA A 148 -14.61 3.14 15.06
CA ALA A 148 -13.38 2.38 15.27
C ALA A 148 -13.63 0.86 15.32
N LYS A 149 -14.63 0.41 16.08
CA LYS A 149 -15.01 -1.02 16.17
C LYS A 149 -15.48 -1.59 14.83
N LEU A 150 -16.22 -0.81 14.04
CA LEU A 150 -16.70 -1.24 12.73
C LEU A 150 -15.53 -1.41 11.75
N LEU A 151 -14.59 -0.46 11.72
CA LEU A 151 -13.38 -0.57 10.91
C LEU A 151 -12.50 -1.74 11.32
N GLU A 152 -12.28 -1.94 12.62
CA GLU A 152 -11.51 -3.07 13.14
C GLU A 152 -12.15 -4.42 12.73
N LYS A 153 -13.48 -4.50 12.64
CA LYS A 153 -14.19 -5.72 12.25
C LYS A 153 -14.18 -5.99 10.74
N TYR A 154 -14.38 -4.97 9.92
CA TYR A 154 -14.62 -5.16 8.48
C TYR A 154 -13.47 -4.72 7.57
N GLY A 155 -12.55 -3.90 8.05
CA GLY A 155 -11.57 -3.28 7.16
C GLY A 155 -10.58 -4.27 6.54
N ASN A 156 -10.32 -5.42 7.19
CA ASN A 156 -9.56 -6.51 6.60
C ASN A 156 -10.28 -7.18 5.40
N TYR A 157 -11.62 -7.28 5.42
CA TYR A 157 -12.35 -7.73 4.24
C TYR A 157 -12.22 -6.70 3.11
N GLY A 158 -12.20 -5.41 3.46
CA GLY A 158 -11.98 -4.32 2.52
C GLY A 158 -10.63 -4.42 1.80
N SER A 159 -9.52 -4.60 2.54
CA SER A 159 -8.19 -4.73 1.93
C SER A 159 -8.09 -5.95 1.02
N LYS A 160 -8.63 -7.11 1.43
CA LYS A 160 -8.67 -8.32 0.58
C LYS A 160 -9.38 -8.07 -0.74
N VAL A 161 -10.52 -7.38 -0.72
CA VAL A 161 -11.25 -7.01 -1.95
C VAL A 161 -10.38 -6.11 -2.84
N VAL A 162 -9.74 -5.08 -2.26
CA VAL A 162 -8.84 -4.21 -3.02
C VAL A 162 -7.68 -5.00 -3.63
N TYR A 163 -7.08 -5.93 -2.89
CA TYR A 163 -5.94 -6.73 -3.38
C TYR A 163 -6.33 -7.66 -4.52
N VAL A 164 -7.50 -8.31 -4.44
CA VAL A 164 -8.01 -9.12 -5.54
C VAL A 164 -8.26 -8.26 -6.78
N LEU A 165 -8.95 -7.12 -6.62
CA LEU A 165 -9.27 -6.24 -7.74
C LEU A 165 -8.01 -5.65 -8.39
N ALA A 166 -7.07 -5.14 -7.58
CA ALA A 166 -5.79 -4.61 -8.06
C ALA A 166 -4.95 -5.70 -8.71
N GLY A 167 -4.90 -6.89 -8.12
CA GLY A 167 -4.14 -8.03 -8.65
C GLY A 167 -4.66 -8.49 -10.01
N LEU A 168 -5.99 -8.64 -10.15
CA LEU A 168 -6.62 -8.96 -11.43
C LEU A 168 -6.35 -7.87 -12.48
N TYR A 169 -6.46 -6.60 -12.10
CA TYR A 169 -6.17 -5.48 -12.99
C TYR A 169 -4.72 -5.49 -13.49
N ILE A 170 -3.76 -5.74 -12.60
CA ILE A 170 -2.34 -5.80 -12.97
C ILE A 170 -2.08 -6.94 -13.96
N ILE A 171 -2.58 -8.15 -13.68
CA ILE A 171 -2.43 -9.32 -14.57
C ILE A 171 -3.02 -9.03 -15.97
N TRP A 172 -4.19 -8.38 -16.01
CA TRP A 172 -4.84 -8.01 -17.26
C TRP A 172 -4.02 -6.97 -18.03
N SER A 173 -3.65 -5.87 -17.37
CA SER A 173 -2.94 -4.74 -17.99
C SER A 173 -1.57 -5.13 -18.55
N SER A 174 -0.88 -6.07 -17.90
CA SER A 174 0.44 -6.54 -18.31
C SER A 174 0.41 -7.53 -19.47
N HIS A 175 -0.77 -7.94 -19.94
CA HIS A 175 -0.95 -8.97 -20.98
C HIS A 175 -0.22 -10.28 -20.65
N LEU A 176 -0.08 -10.60 -19.36
CA LEU A 176 0.66 -11.76 -18.88
C LEU A 176 0.04 -13.07 -19.37
N ILE A 177 -1.30 -13.16 -19.35
CA ILE A 177 -2.03 -14.36 -19.78
C ILE A 177 -1.77 -14.64 -21.27
N ASN A 178 -1.80 -13.60 -22.12
CA ASN A 178 -1.59 -13.75 -23.56
C ASN A 178 -0.19 -14.27 -23.87
N HIS A 179 0.84 -13.78 -23.16
CA HIS A 179 2.21 -14.22 -23.35
C HIS A 179 2.44 -15.65 -22.86
N LEU A 180 1.89 -16.00 -21.69
CA LEU A 180 1.96 -17.38 -21.19
C LEU A 180 1.29 -18.34 -22.18
N TRP A 181 0.12 -17.98 -22.71
CA TRP A 181 -0.58 -18.82 -23.67
C TRP A 181 0.19 -18.99 -24.98
N ALA A 182 0.84 -17.93 -25.47
CA ALA A 182 1.71 -17.99 -26.65
C ALA A 182 3.02 -18.80 -26.44
N LEU A 183 3.46 -19.01 -25.19
CA LEU A 183 4.62 -19.86 -24.88
C LEU A 183 4.27 -21.36 -24.86
N PHE A 184 3.01 -21.70 -24.60
CA PHE A 184 2.53 -23.09 -24.54
C PHE A 184 1.93 -23.61 -25.85
N ASN A 185 1.85 -22.77 -26.89
CA ASN A 185 1.29 -23.08 -28.20
C ASN A 185 2.37 -22.98 -29.28
#